data_AF-A0A8K0R7P2-F1
#
_entry.id   AF-A0A8K0R7P2-F1
#
_cell.length_a   1.000
_cell.length_b   1.000
_cell.length_c   1.000
_cell.angle_alpha   90.00
_cell.angle_beta   90.00
_cell.angle_gamma   90.00
#
_symmetry.space_group_name_H-M   'P 1'
#
loop_
_entity.id
_entity.type
_entity.pdbx_description
1 polymer ?
#
loop_
_entity_poly.entity_id
_entity_poly.type
_entity_poly.pdbx_seq_one_letter_code
_entity_poly.pdbx_strand_id
1 'polypeptide(L)'
;MAGTRRRSRVNDTHQRAAAQPTTIADQNTAADVPKSPKILESAEDASTHHESPVSRSTKGFCKSCGGNVGEYFNSWYKVTGSYYMPALLGSYKSLLKNCGEQKAASWGTAIEGCTIQPLSCPRAGCLDTPIGFTVVQAPSGKTHFR
;
A
#
# COMPACT_ATOMS: atom_id res chain seq x y z
N MET A 1 -4.44 -41.86 44.70
CA MET A 1 -5.50 -40.91 44.31
C MET A 1 -5.02 -40.21 43.03
N ALA A 2 -5.32 -40.73 41.84
CA ALA A 2 -6.57 -40.60 41.07
C ALA A 2 -6.93 -39.13 40.78
N GLY A 3 -6.87 -38.74 39.50
CA GLY A 3 -7.27 -37.41 39.04
C GLY A 3 -6.94 -37.16 37.55
N THR A 4 -7.77 -37.70 36.66
CA THR A 4 -7.64 -37.73 35.20
C THR A 4 -8.10 -36.46 34.46
N ARG A 5 -7.49 -36.23 33.29
CA ARG A 5 -8.02 -35.74 31.98
C ARG A 5 -9.05 -34.59 31.92
N ARG A 6 -8.79 -33.63 31.02
CA ARG A 6 -9.78 -33.19 30.00
C ARG A 6 -9.10 -32.58 28.76
N ARG A 7 -9.46 -33.09 27.58
CA ARG A 7 -9.22 -32.55 26.22
C ARG A 7 -10.51 -31.90 25.71
N SER A 8 -10.41 -30.91 24.81
CA SER A 8 -11.31 -30.59 23.68
C SER A 8 -10.56 -29.58 22.77
N ARG A 9 -10.24 -29.74 21.46
CA ARG A 9 -11.02 -30.05 20.22
C ARG A 9 -12.22 -29.09 20.06
N VAL A 10 -12.51 -28.40 18.96
CA VAL A 10 -12.05 -28.19 17.56
C VAL A 10 -12.66 -26.83 17.14
N ASN A 11 -12.19 -26.16 16.08
CA ASN A 11 -13.09 -25.84 14.96
C ASN A 11 -12.31 -25.36 13.73
N ASP A 12 -12.43 -26.20 12.72
CA ASP A 12 -12.03 -26.02 11.34
C ASP A 12 -13.32 -25.68 10.58
N THR A 13 -13.38 -24.55 9.89
CA THR A 13 -14.47 -24.28 8.94
C THR A 13 -13.94 -23.39 7.82
N HIS A 14 -13.55 -24.07 6.74
CA HIS A 14 -13.51 -23.49 5.40
C HIS A 14 -14.95 -23.20 4.94
N GLN A 15 -15.23 -21.99 4.45
CA GLN A 15 -16.24 -21.81 3.42
C GLN A 15 -15.78 -20.84 2.34
N ARG A 16 -15.66 -21.44 1.15
CA ARG A 16 -15.35 -20.88 -0.16
C ARG A 16 -16.68 -20.44 -0.77
N ALA A 17 -16.82 -19.17 -1.15
CA ALA A 17 -17.91 -18.72 -2.02
C ALA A 17 -17.31 -18.29 -3.35
N ALA A 18 -17.64 -19.06 -4.39
CA ALA A 18 -17.30 -18.83 -5.78
C ALA A 18 -18.33 -17.92 -6.45
N ALA A 19 -17.91 -17.39 -7.60
CA ALA A 19 -18.56 -16.41 -8.45
C ALA A 19 -19.98 -16.73 -8.93
N GLN A 20 -20.72 -15.67 -9.28
CA GLN A 20 -21.68 -15.69 -10.39
C GLN A 20 -21.56 -14.39 -11.20
N PRO A 21 -21.34 -14.48 -12.53
CA PRO A 21 -21.63 -13.43 -13.49
C PRO A 21 -23.04 -13.64 -14.07
N THR A 22 -23.78 -12.55 -14.31
CA THR A 22 -25.00 -12.60 -15.13
C THR A 22 -25.02 -11.48 -16.16
N THR A 23 -25.24 -11.95 -17.37
CA THR A 23 -25.34 -11.34 -18.69
C THR A 23 -26.63 -10.53 -18.92
N ILE A 24 -26.46 -9.41 -19.63
CA ILE A 24 -27.18 -8.91 -20.83
C ILE A 24 -28.66 -9.28 -21.00
N ALA A 25 -29.51 -8.25 -21.17
CA ALA A 25 -30.66 -8.29 -22.09
C ALA A 25 -31.03 -6.87 -22.59
N ASP A 26 -31.05 -6.72 -23.92
CA ASP A 26 -31.47 -5.57 -24.72
C ASP A 26 -33.00 -5.31 -24.69
N GLN A 27 -33.43 -4.08 -25.06
CA GLN A 27 -34.16 -3.76 -26.31
C GLN A 27 -35.07 -2.51 -26.24
N ASN A 28 -34.96 -1.70 -27.32
CA ASN A 28 -35.96 -0.86 -28.02
C ASN A 28 -36.42 0.44 -27.34
N THR A 29 -36.44 1.61 -28.02
CA THR A 29 -37.29 1.88 -29.18
C THR A 29 -36.80 3.10 -29.98
N ALA A 30 -37.06 3.05 -31.29
CA ALA A 30 -36.66 3.96 -32.36
C ALA A 30 -37.28 5.38 -32.34
N ALA A 31 -36.57 6.34 -32.95
CA ALA A 31 -37.15 7.35 -33.84
C ALA A 31 -36.05 8.07 -34.67
N ASP A 32 -36.22 7.98 -35.99
CA ASP A 32 -35.91 8.94 -37.05
C ASP A 32 -34.48 9.42 -37.42
N VAL A 33 -34.32 9.53 -38.74
CA VAL A 33 -33.14 9.77 -39.61
C VAL A 33 -33.44 11.06 -40.43
N PRO A 34 -32.61 11.66 -41.32
CA PRO A 34 -31.14 11.82 -41.47
C PRO A 34 -30.70 13.32 -41.58
N LYS A 35 -29.39 13.61 -41.46
CA LYS A 35 -28.66 14.43 -42.46
C LYS A 35 -27.14 14.46 -42.22
N SER A 36 -26.40 13.95 -43.20
CA SER A 36 -24.98 14.25 -43.46
C SER A 36 -24.93 15.36 -44.56
N PRO A 37 -23.78 15.91 -44.98
CA PRO A 37 -22.43 15.96 -44.39
C PRO A 37 -21.89 17.41 -44.30
N LYS A 38 -20.84 17.65 -43.51
CA LYS A 38 -19.83 18.66 -43.90
C LYS A 38 -18.50 18.38 -43.20
N ILE A 39 -17.59 17.86 -44.01
CA ILE A 39 -16.15 17.81 -43.78
C ILE A 39 -15.67 19.25 -43.61
N LEU A 40 -15.04 19.54 -42.47
CA LEU A 40 -14.08 20.62 -42.36
C LEU A 40 -12.81 20.03 -41.76
N GLU A 41 -11.80 19.85 -42.62
CA GLU A 41 -10.41 19.75 -42.22
C GLU A 41 -10.08 20.94 -41.31
N SER A 42 -9.93 20.69 -40.01
CA SER A 42 -9.20 21.59 -39.13
C SER A 42 -7.92 20.84 -38.77
N ALA A 43 -6.86 21.18 -39.49
CA ALA A 43 -5.50 20.81 -39.13
C ALA A 43 -5.13 21.56 -37.85
N GLU A 44 -5.51 20.98 -36.72
CA GLU A 44 -5.07 21.41 -35.41
C GLU A 44 -4.01 20.41 -35.00
N ASP A 45 -2.77 20.90 -35.00
CA ASP A 45 -1.57 20.26 -34.51
C ASP A 45 -1.79 19.84 -33.04
N ALA A 46 -2.45 18.70 -32.87
CA ALA A 46 -2.56 18.00 -31.61
C ALA A 46 -1.19 17.37 -31.36
N SER A 47 -0.22 18.22 -31.00
CA SER A 47 0.92 17.81 -30.21
C SER A 47 0.34 17.20 -28.94
N THR A 48 0.09 15.89 -29.00
CA THR A 48 -0.01 15.03 -27.84
C THR A 48 1.36 15.09 -27.20
N HIS A 49 1.63 16.18 -26.47
CA HIS A 49 2.57 16.16 -25.37
C HIS A 49 2.06 15.05 -24.47
N HIS A 50 2.56 13.83 -24.71
CA HIS A 50 2.69 12.84 -23.68
C HIS A 50 3.53 13.54 -22.61
N GLU A 51 2.85 14.19 -21.65
CA GLU A 51 3.47 14.55 -20.40
C GLU A 51 4.04 13.24 -19.87
N SER A 52 5.36 13.09 -20.02
CA SER A 52 6.10 12.04 -19.34
C SER A 52 5.61 12.01 -17.90
N PRO A 53 5.20 10.85 -17.36
CA PRO A 53 4.53 10.78 -16.07
C PRO A 53 5.38 11.55 -15.07
N VAL A 54 4.83 12.69 -14.61
CA VAL A 54 5.62 13.59 -13.78
C VAL A 54 5.94 12.80 -12.51
N SER A 55 7.22 12.49 -12.34
CA SER A 55 7.78 11.82 -11.18
C SER A 55 7.64 12.74 -9.95
N ARG A 56 6.41 12.92 -9.46
CA ARG A 56 6.09 13.83 -8.37
C ARG A 56 6.29 13.12 -7.04
N SER A 57 7.19 13.64 -6.22
CA SER A 57 7.22 13.31 -4.80
C SER A 57 5.96 13.84 -4.12
N THR A 58 5.46 13.10 -3.14
CA THR A 58 4.31 13.41 -2.31
C THR A 58 4.77 13.60 -0.87
N LYS A 59 4.28 14.65 -0.21
CA LYS A 59 4.58 14.91 1.20
C LYS A 59 3.73 14.00 2.09
N GLY A 60 4.38 13.32 3.04
CA GLY A 60 3.72 12.57 4.10
C GLY A 60 3.48 13.45 5.31
N PHE A 61 2.32 13.28 5.96
CA PHE A 61 1.97 14.01 7.18
C PHE A 61 1.61 13.05 8.31
N CYS A 62 2.05 13.36 9.53
CA CYS A 62 1.65 12.63 10.72
C CYS A 62 0.16 12.86 10.99
N LYS A 63 -0.63 11.78 11.08
CA LYS A 63 -2.07 11.87 11.34
C LYS A 63 -2.39 12.53 12.69
N SER A 64 -1.55 12.35 13.70
CA SER A 64 -1.80 12.86 15.05
C SER A 64 -1.55 14.37 15.20
N CYS A 65 -0.48 14.89 14.59
CA CYS A 65 -0.07 16.30 14.79
C CYS A 65 -0.04 17.15 13.51
N GLY A 66 -0.34 16.56 12.34
CA GLY A 66 -0.30 17.22 11.04
C GLY A 66 1.11 17.61 10.57
N GLY A 67 2.16 17.29 11.32
CA GLY A 67 3.54 17.63 10.95
C GLY A 67 4.01 16.85 9.71
N ASN A 68 4.77 17.52 8.84
CA ASN A 68 5.46 16.84 7.73
C ASN A 68 6.44 15.79 8.28
N VAL A 69 6.31 14.55 7.80
CA VAL A 69 7.15 13.41 8.20
C VAL A 69 8.08 12.92 7.09
N GLY A 70 7.99 13.50 5.89
CA GLY A 70 8.88 13.15 4.80
C GLY A 70 8.30 13.43 3.42
N GLU A 71 9.11 13.16 2.43
CA GLU A 71 8.76 13.21 1.02
C GLU A 71 8.98 11.84 0.40
N TYR A 72 7.99 11.34 -0.32
CA TYR A 72 7.97 9.98 -0.82
C TYR A 72 7.55 9.95 -2.27
N PHE A 73 8.15 9.07 -3.06
CA PHE A 73 7.63 8.79 -4.38
C PHE A 73 6.23 8.16 -4.27
N ASN A 74 5.31 8.54 -5.17
CA ASN A 74 3.92 8.11 -5.09
C ASN A 74 3.70 6.68 -5.63
N SER A 75 4.55 5.74 -5.22
CA SER A 75 4.42 4.31 -5.52
C SER A 75 4.96 3.50 -4.35
N TRP A 76 4.18 2.52 -3.93
CA TRP A 76 4.39 1.78 -2.68
C TRP A 76 4.02 0.30 -2.85
N TYR A 77 4.79 -0.57 -2.19
CA TYR A 77 4.48 -2.00 -2.09
C TYR A 77 4.05 -2.34 -0.67
N LYS A 78 2.98 -3.14 -0.56
CA LYS A 78 2.50 -3.63 0.73
C LYS A 78 3.42 -4.75 1.22
N VAL A 79 4.05 -4.56 2.37
CA VAL A 79 4.98 -5.56 2.95
C VAL A 79 4.25 -6.49 3.91
N THR A 80 3.36 -5.93 4.74
CA THR A 80 2.57 -6.68 5.72
C THR A 80 1.44 -5.80 6.27
N GLY A 81 0.28 -6.38 6.59
CA GLY A 81 -0.78 -5.68 7.34
C GLY A 81 -1.12 -4.28 6.81
N SER A 82 -0.75 -3.25 7.55
CA SER A 82 -0.90 -1.82 7.20
C SER A 82 0.42 -1.12 6.83
N TYR A 83 1.51 -1.87 6.67
CA TYR A 83 2.83 -1.36 6.37
C TYR A 83 3.15 -1.45 4.88
N TYR A 84 3.67 -0.34 4.37
CA TYR A 84 4.02 -0.13 2.98
C TYR A 84 5.47 0.34 2.89
N MET A 85 6.17 -0.10 1.85
CA MET A 85 7.53 0.31 1.54
C MET A 85 7.52 1.11 0.23
N PRO A 86 8.25 2.23 0.14
CA PRO A 86 8.41 2.96 -1.12
C PRO A 86 8.93 2.03 -2.21
N ALA A 87 8.33 2.10 -3.40
CA ALA A 87 8.66 1.20 -4.50
C ALA A 87 10.07 1.40 -5.07
N LEU A 88 10.62 2.60 -4.88
CA LEU A 88 11.92 2.99 -5.40
C LEU A 88 12.85 3.37 -4.24
N LEU A 89 13.94 2.62 -4.09
CA LEU A 89 14.96 2.92 -3.08
C LEU A 89 15.64 4.25 -3.40
N GLY A 90 15.89 5.05 -2.37
CA GLY A 90 16.50 6.38 -2.51
C GLY A 90 15.57 7.47 -3.06
N SER A 91 14.34 7.15 -3.45
CA SER A 91 13.36 8.14 -3.94
C SER A 91 12.51 8.77 -2.83
N TYR A 92 12.95 8.67 -1.58
CA TYR A 92 12.24 9.21 -0.45
C TYR A 92 13.19 9.79 0.59
N LYS A 93 12.70 10.79 1.31
CA LYS A 93 13.38 11.43 2.43
C LYS A 93 12.46 11.33 3.64
N SER A 94 12.83 10.51 4.61
CA SER A 94 12.10 10.37 5.87
C SER A 94 12.62 11.38 6.90
N LEU A 95 11.70 12.03 7.62
CA LEU A 95 11.99 12.84 8.81
C LEU A 95 11.62 12.11 10.11
N LEU A 96 11.17 10.86 10.01
CA LEU A 96 10.87 10.02 11.16
C LEU A 96 12.14 9.76 11.97
N LYS A 97 11.98 9.62 13.29
CA LYS A 97 13.07 9.33 14.22
C LYS A 97 12.91 7.97 14.85
N ASN A 98 14.03 7.33 15.18
CA ASN A 98 14.04 6.10 15.95
C ASN A 98 13.30 6.30 17.27
N CYS A 99 12.45 5.34 17.61
CA CYS A 99 11.73 5.29 18.87
C CYS A 99 11.72 3.86 19.40
N GLY A 100 11.71 3.72 20.72
CA GLY A 100 11.67 2.42 21.38
C GLY A 100 12.86 1.52 21.02
N GLU A 101 12.73 0.26 21.40
CA GLU A 101 13.76 -0.76 21.21
C GLU A 101 13.62 -1.47 19.86
N GLN A 102 14.75 -1.99 19.38
CA GLN A 102 14.75 -2.88 18.23
C GLN A 102 14.02 -4.18 18.58
N LYS A 103 13.27 -4.71 17.63
CA LYS A 103 12.51 -5.95 17.81
C LYS A 103 12.52 -6.81 16.57
N ALA A 104 12.26 -8.10 16.75
CA ALA A 104 12.05 -9.00 15.62
C ALA A 104 10.78 -8.60 14.86
N ALA A 105 10.82 -8.71 13.54
CA ALA A 105 9.64 -8.60 12.70
C ALA A 105 8.62 -9.71 13.02
N SER A 106 7.35 -9.40 12.79
CA SER A 106 6.26 -10.36 13.02
C SER A 106 6.37 -11.59 12.11
N TRP A 107 5.95 -12.73 12.63
CA TRP A 107 5.93 -14.01 11.92
C TRP A 107 4.86 -14.00 10.82
N GLY A 108 5.07 -14.76 9.75
CA GLY A 108 4.17 -14.82 8.60
C GLY A 108 4.19 -13.56 7.72
N THR A 109 5.20 -12.70 7.88
CA THR A 109 5.37 -11.48 7.08
C THR A 109 6.54 -11.61 6.12
N ALA A 110 6.56 -10.79 5.05
CA ALA A 110 7.68 -10.81 4.10
C ALA A 110 9.04 -10.55 4.77
N ILE A 111 9.04 -9.74 5.83
CA ILE A 111 10.21 -9.37 6.64
C ILE A 111 10.44 -10.30 7.84
N GLU A 112 9.77 -11.46 7.93
CA GLU A 112 10.00 -12.42 9.01
C GLU A 112 11.49 -12.77 9.14
N GLY A 113 12.00 -12.80 10.37
CA GLY A 113 13.41 -13.03 10.67
C GLY A 113 14.30 -11.79 10.55
N CYS A 114 13.78 -10.64 10.11
CA CYS A 114 14.48 -9.37 10.18
C CYS A 114 14.37 -8.73 11.58
N THR A 115 15.37 -7.93 11.95
CA THR A 115 15.31 -7.02 13.10
C THR A 115 14.91 -5.63 12.61
N ILE A 116 13.90 -5.04 13.25
CA ILE A 116 13.35 -3.73 12.90
C ILE A 116 13.57 -2.72 14.04
N GLN A 117 13.87 -1.48 13.66
CA GLN A 117 13.87 -0.31 14.54
C GLN A 117 12.58 0.48 14.29
N PRO A 118 11.69 0.60 15.30
CA PRO A 118 10.49 1.43 15.15
C PRO A 118 10.82 2.91 14.95
N LEU A 119 9.97 3.60 14.17
CA LEU A 119 10.12 5.01 13.82
C LEU A 119 8.84 5.80 14.17
N SER A 120 9.03 6.96 14.79
CA SER A 120 7.96 7.88 15.20
C SER A 120 8.12 9.27 14.58
N CYS A 121 7.02 10.03 14.59
CA CYS A 121 7.05 11.44 14.22
C CYS A 121 7.96 12.23 15.19
N PRO A 122 8.81 13.16 14.72
CA PRO A 122 9.76 13.87 15.57
C PRO A 122 9.12 14.93 16.47
N ARG A 123 7.80 15.21 16.35
CA ARG A 123 7.12 16.22 17.16
C ARG A 123 6.84 15.70 18.57
N ALA A 124 6.92 16.61 19.55
CA ALA A 124 6.54 16.34 20.93
C ALA A 124 5.10 15.80 21.00
N GLY A 125 4.88 14.75 21.79
CA GLY A 125 3.58 14.08 21.93
C GLY A 125 3.29 12.98 20.90
N CYS A 126 4.17 12.75 19.91
CA CYS A 126 4.00 11.67 18.92
C CYS A 126 5.04 10.54 19.04
N LEU A 127 5.94 10.59 20.04
CA LEU A 127 7.07 9.66 20.12
C LEU A 127 6.66 8.24 20.51
N ASP A 128 5.59 8.10 21.29
CA ASP A 128 5.15 6.81 21.85
C ASP A 128 4.35 5.95 20.87
N THR A 129 3.93 6.53 19.73
CA THR A 129 3.15 5.82 18.71
C THR A 129 3.97 5.65 17.43
N PRO A 130 4.66 4.51 17.25
CA PRO A 130 5.42 4.26 16.05
C PRO A 130 4.49 4.22 14.82
N ILE A 131 4.85 4.98 13.79
CA ILE A 131 4.12 5.08 12.53
C ILE A 131 4.87 4.45 11.35
N GLY A 132 6.08 3.95 11.60
CA GLY A 132 6.89 3.22 10.64
C GLY A 132 7.96 2.40 11.33
N PHE A 133 8.84 1.80 10.54
CA PHE A 133 10.04 1.13 11.01
C PHE A 133 11.11 1.16 9.91
N THR A 134 12.36 0.88 10.27
CA THR A 134 13.42 0.51 9.33
C THR A 134 13.97 -0.87 9.67
N VAL A 135 14.44 -1.60 8.67
CA VAL A 135 15.10 -2.89 8.88
C VAL A 135 16.58 -2.64 9.16
N VAL A 136 17.03 -2.97 10.37
CA VAL A 136 18.42 -2.77 10.78
C VAL A 136 19.29 -3.99 10.50
N GLN A 137 18.68 -5.18 10.53
CA GLN A 137 19.34 -6.44 10.24
C GLN A 137 18.40 -7.35 9.44
N ALA A 138 18.93 -7.94 8.38
CA ALA A 138 18.21 -8.90 7.55
C ALA A 138 19.06 -10.17 7.37
N PRO A 139 18.45 -11.37 7.40
CA PRO A 139 19.16 -12.62 7.11
C PRO A 139 19.56 -12.73 5.64
N SER A 140 20.45 -13.67 5.35
CA SER A 140 20.87 -14.02 3.98
C SER A 140 19.64 -14.32 3.12
N GLY A 141 19.49 -13.60 2.01
CA GLY A 141 18.32 -13.69 1.10
C GLY A 141 17.26 -12.59 1.28
N LYS A 142 17.32 -11.80 2.35
CA LYS A 142 16.37 -10.69 2.64
C LYS A 142 17.04 -9.32 2.70
N THR A 143 18.26 -9.19 2.18
CA THR A 143 19.05 -7.96 2.22
C THR A 143 18.40 -6.79 1.47
N HIS A 144 17.48 -7.06 0.54
CA HIS A 144 16.74 -6.04 -0.20
C HIS A 144 15.74 -5.24 0.65
N PHE A 145 15.44 -5.69 1.88
CA PHE A 145 14.63 -4.92 2.83
C PHE A 145 15.42 -3.89 3.65
N ARG A 146 16.75 -3.93 3.59
CA ARG A 146 17.65 -2.99 4.28
C ARG A 146 18.00 -1.83 3.36
#